data_AF-A0AB74F376-F1
#
_entry.id   AF-A0AB74F376-F1
#
_cell.length_a   1.000
_cell.length_b   1.000
_cell.length_c   1.000
_cell.angle_alpha   90.00
_cell.angle_beta   90.00
_cell.angle_gamma   90.00
#
_symmetry.space_group_name_H-M   'P 1'
#
loop_
_entity.id
_entity.type
_entity.pdbx_description
1 polymer ?
#
loop_
_entity_poly.entity_id
_entity_poly.type
_entity_poly.pdbx_seq_one_letter_code
_entity_poly.pdbx_strand_id
1 'polypeptide(L)'
;MKKYVVTICETRQREIEVEAESAELAREAIKERWCQRGHLHLDEMDFDHVTIEAEPSPKQREKITYLYVPVGKPPEVRTVIKDSETMRRLLREYRRARPLEENVAMMSRGTNQPLNRALYGEDHDLQTVITGDFLIFHAPWDKGYYESLTPEQIKKYQERFQYPEKFVKNGDEFSVITIKTKPKAHVR
;
A
#
# COMPACT_ATOMS: atom_id res chain seq x y z
N MET A 1 -21.11 3.18 -15.18
CA MET A 1 -20.01 3.61 -16.07
C MET A 1 -18.76 3.86 -15.25
N LYS A 2 -17.59 3.44 -15.74
CA LYS A 2 -16.27 3.65 -15.12
C LYS A 2 -15.56 4.80 -15.84
N LYS A 3 -14.75 5.56 -15.10
CA LYS A 3 -13.88 6.62 -15.63
C LYS A 3 -12.56 6.01 -16.02
N TYR A 4 -12.14 6.25 -17.25
CA TYR A 4 -10.86 5.84 -17.80
C TYR A 4 -10.04 7.10 -18.12
N VAL A 5 -8.76 7.06 -17.81
CA VAL A 5 -7.78 7.99 -18.37
C VAL A 5 -7.24 7.32 -19.63
N VAL A 6 -7.47 7.96 -20.77
CA VAL A 6 -6.95 7.52 -22.05
C VAL A 6 -5.75 8.38 -22.38
N THR A 7 -4.59 7.74 -22.47
CA THR A 7 -3.33 8.37 -22.86
C THR A 7 -3.15 8.21 -24.35
N ILE A 8 -2.97 9.33 -25.05
CA ILE A 8 -2.67 9.39 -26.46
C ILE A 8 -1.22 9.86 -26.58
N CYS A 9 -0.35 9.00 -27.09
CA CYS A 9 1.03 9.33 -27.41
C CYS A 9 1.18 9.52 -28.91
N GLU A 10 1.29 10.76 -29.36
CA GLU A 10 1.71 11.15 -30.71
C GLU A 10 3.07 11.89 -30.61
N THR A 11 3.23 13.05 -31.26
CA THR A 11 4.37 13.97 -31.02
C THR A 11 4.36 14.58 -29.61
N ARG A 12 3.23 14.52 -28.90
CA ARG A 12 3.05 14.95 -27.50
C ARG A 12 2.10 14.00 -26.79
N GLN A 13 2.36 13.75 -25.51
CA GLN A 13 1.47 12.95 -24.65
C GLN A 13 0.27 13.80 -24.19
N ARG A 14 -0.94 13.26 -24.34
CA ARG A 14 -2.18 13.86 -23.83
C ARG A 14 -2.99 12.82 -23.06
N GLU A 15 -3.52 13.22 -21.91
CA GLU A 15 -4.40 12.41 -21.08
C GLU A 15 -5.83 12.96 -21.14
N ILE A 16 -6.80 12.10 -21.41
CA ILE A 16 -8.21 12.46 -21.51
C ILE A 16 -9.03 11.54 -20.60
N GLU A 17 -9.81 12.13 -19.68
CA GLU A 17 -10.78 11.36 -18.89
C GLU A 17 -12.07 11.12 -19.69
N VAL A 18 -12.50 9.86 -19.77
CA VAL A 18 -13.76 9.44 -20.40
C VAL A 18 -14.53 8.47 -19.53
N GLU A 19 -15.86 8.51 -19.63
CA GLU A 19 -16.75 7.53 -18.99
C GLU A 19 -17.13 6.45 -20.00
N ALA A 20 -16.85 5.19 -19.67
CA ALA A 20 -17.16 4.04 -20.52
C ALA A 20 -17.50 2.81 -19.68
N GLU A 21 -18.03 1.77 -20.31
CA GLU A 21 -18.33 0.50 -19.63
C GLU A 21 -17.10 -0.42 -19.55
N SER A 22 -16.14 -0.27 -20.47
CA SER A 22 -14.88 -1.00 -20.53
C SER A 22 -13.73 -0.12 -21.05
N ALA A 23 -12.49 -0.58 -20.87
CA ALA A 23 -11.31 0.10 -21.42
C ALA A 23 -11.29 0.11 -22.95
N GLU A 24 -11.83 -0.93 -23.59
CA GLU A 24 -11.97 -1.04 -25.04
C GLU A 24 -12.92 0.03 -25.58
N LEU A 25 -14.11 0.16 -24.98
CA LEU A 25 -15.09 1.18 -25.35
C LEU A 25 -14.57 2.60 -25.07
N ALA A 26 -13.80 2.81 -24.00
CA ALA A 26 -13.12 4.08 -23.74
C ALA A 26 -12.13 4.44 -24.85
N ARG A 27 -11.34 3.46 -25.31
CA ARG A 27 -10.39 3.62 -26.40
C ARG A 27 -11.09 3.90 -27.73
N GLU A 28 -12.14 3.16 -28.05
CA GLU A 28 -12.94 3.38 -29.27
C GLU A 28 -13.60 4.76 -29.27
N ALA A 29 -14.21 5.16 -28.15
CA ALA A 29 -14.83 6.49 -28.02
C ALA A 29 -13.81 7.63 -28.24
N ILE A 30 -12.59 7.48 -27.72
CA ILE A 30 -11.51 8.45 -27.98
C ILE A 30 -11.03 8.37 -29.43
N LYS A 31 -10.86 7.18 -29.99
CA LYS A 31 -10.45 6.99 -31.38
C LYS A 31 -11.44 7.64 -32.35
N GLU A 32 -12.74 7.40 -32.19
CA GLU A 32 -13.79 8.03 -32.99
C GLU A 32 -13.82 9.55 -32.81
N ARG A 33 -13.79 10.03 -31.55
CA ARG A 33 -13.78 11.46 -31.24
C ARG A 33 -12.56 12.17 -31.81
N TRP A 34 -11.41 11.49 -31.88
CA TRP A 34 -10.18 12.02 -32.46
C TRP A 34 -10.29 12.11 -33.97
N CYS A 35 -10.76 11.04 -34.63
CA CYS A 35 -11.01 11.02 -36.08
C CYS A 35 -12.02 12.10 -36.52
N GLN A 36 -13.09 12.33 -35.75
CA GLN A 36 -14.11 13.33 -36.07
C GLN A 36 -13.63 14.79 -35.92
N ARG A 37 -12.61 15.05 -35.10
CA ARG A 37 -12.13 16.41 -34.82
C ARG A 37 -11.22 16.99 -35.91
N GLY A 38 -11.04 16.27 -37.03
CA GLY A 38 -10.35 16.76 -38.23
C GLY A 38 -8.86 17.04 -38.04
N HIS A 39 -8.25 16.59 -36.94
CA HIS A 39 -6.81 16.65 -36.77
C HIS A 39 -6.17 15.42 -37.42
N LEU A 40 -5.72 15.67 -38.64
CA LEU A 40 -4.97 14.86 -39.60
C LEU A 40 -5.78 13.90 -40.50
N HIS A 41 -5.72 14.21 -41.80
CA HIS A 41 -5.41 13.20 -42.83
C HIS A 41 -4.07 12.56 -42.43
N LEU A 42 -4.13 11.52 -41.60
CA LEU A 42 -3.06 10.54 -41.52
C LEU A 42 -3.51 9.42 -42.45
N ASP A 43 -2.80 9.24 -43.55
CA ASP A 43 -3.00 8.05 -44.37
C ASP A 43 -2.50 6.83 -43.56
N GLU A 44 -2.92 5.61 -43.90
CA GLU A 44 -2.54 4.36 -43.20
C GLU A 44 -1.02 4.17 -43.00
N MET A 45 -0.20 4.97 -43.70
CA MET A 45 1.26 4.93 -43.69
C MET A 45 1.94 5.84 -42.66
N ASP A 46 1.22 6.70 -41.92
CA ASP A 46 1.79 7.55 -40.85
C ASP A 46 1.55 7.01 -39.42
N PHE A 47 0.90 5.85 -39.30
CA PHE A 47 0.35 5.32 -38.04
C PHE A 47 1.29 4.39 -37.23
N ASP A 48 2.60 4.39 -37.47
CA ASP A 48 3.49 3.52 -36.69
C ASP A 48 3.69 3.97 -35.23
N HIS A 49 3.20 5.15 -34.81
CA HIS A 49 3.53 5.71 -33.50
C HIS A 49 2.38 6.25 -32.65
N VAL A 50 1.10 6.06 -33.00
CA VAL A 50 -0.03 6.49 -32.15
C VAL A 50 -0.49 5.38 -31.23
N THR A 51 0.04 5.36 -30.00
CA THR A 51 -0.41 4.43 -28.96
C THR A 51 -1.54 5.08 -28.16
N ILE A 52 -2.69 4.41 -28.13
CA ILE A 52 -3.83 4.80 -27.29
C ILE A 52 -4.00 3.74 -26.20
N GLU A 53 -3.68 4.12 -24.96
CA GLU A 53 -3.79 3.24 -23.79
C GLU A 53 -4.90 3.75 -22.90
N ALA A 54 -5.85 2.88 -22.54
CA ALA A 54 -6.95 3.21 -21.66
C ALA A 54 -6.76 2.50 -20.32
N GLU A 55 -6.50 3.27 -19.27
CA GLU A 55 -6.40 2.76 -17.91
C GLU A 55 -7.55 3.29 -17.06
N PRO A 56 -8.07 2.52 -16.08
CA PRO A 56 -9.04 3.07 -15.14
C PRO A 56 -8.44 4.28 -14.41
N SER A 57 -9.27 5.30 -14.25
CA SER A 57 -8.93 6.54 -13.57
C SER A 57 -8.25 6.23 -12.23
N PRO A 58 -7.17 6.94 -11.85
CA PRO A 58 -6.52 6.79 -10.55
C PRO A 58 -7.48 6.88 -9.36
N LYS A 59 -8.61 7.59 -9.52
CA LYS A 59 -9.67 7.72 -8.50
C LYS A 59 -10.52 6.45 -8.33
N GLN A 60 -10.51 5.55 -9.31
CA GLN A 60 -11.27 4.29 -9.31
C GLN A 60 -10.39 3.06 -9.10
N ARG A 61 -9.07 3.22 -9.04
CA ARG A 61 -8.17 2.11 -8.71
C ARG A 61 -8.45 1.66 -7.28
N GLU A 62 -8.58 0.34 -7.11
CA GLU A 62 -8.69 -0.27 -5.79
C GLU A 62 -7.52 0.17 -4.91
N LYS A 63 -7.78 0.43 -3.63
CA LYS A 63 -6.76 0.84 -2.67
C LYS A 63 -6.67 -0.18 -1.55
N ILE A 64 -5.46 -0.38 -1.06
CA ILE A 64 -5.18 -1.18 0.14
C ILE A 64 -4.81 -0.24 1.27
N THR A 65 -5.54 -0.33 2.36
CA THR A 65 -5.24 0.33 3.62
C THR A 65 -4.53 -0.65 4.55
N TYR A 66 -3.38 -0.26 5.07
CA TYR A 66 -2.53 -1.08 5.93
C TYR A 66 -1.98 -0.24 7.09
N LEU A 67 -1.46 -0.92 8.12
CA LEU A 67 -0.81 -0.24 9.24
C LEU A 67 0.70 -0.26 9.06
N TYR A 68 1.34 0.91 9.07
CA TYR A 68 2.80 1.07 9.10
C TYR A 68 3.24 1.33 10.53
N VAL A 69 4.21 0.56 11.02
CA VAL A 69 4.73 0.70 12.38
C VAL A 69 6.22 1.02 12.32
N PRO A 70 6.60 2.30 12.40
CA PRO A 70 7.99 2.72 12.37
C PRO A 70 8.71 2.42 13.68
N VAL A 71 10.03 2.19 13.60
CA VAL A 71 10.87 2.03 14.79
C VAL A 71 10.79 3.28 15.67
N GLY A 72 10.54 3.08 16.97
CA GLY A 72 10.57 4.16 17.96
C GLY A 72 9.41 5.16 17.86
N LYS A 73 8.39 4.87 17.03
CA LYS A 73 7.25 5.76 16.77
C LYS A 73 5.91 5.01 16.89
N PRO A 74 4.80 5.75 17.10
CA PRO A 74 3.45 5.18 17.06
C PRO A 74 3.08 4.72 15.64
N PRO A 75 2.09 3.83 15.51
CA PRO A 75 1.67 3.28 14.23
C PRO A 75 0.88 4.31 13.42
N GLU A 76 1.02 4.25 12.10
CA GLU A 76 0.38 5.14 11.12
C GLU A 76 -0.47 4.32 10.14
N VAL A 77 -1.71 4.75 9.91
CA VAL A 77 -2.55 4.17 8.85
C VAL A 77 -2.08 4.73 7.52
N ARG A 78 -1.80 3.86 6.55
CA ARG A 78 -1.39 4.25 5.20
C ARG A 78 -2.25 3.55 4.17
N THR A 79 -2.36 4.20 3.01
CA THR A 79 -3.14 3.70 1.88
C THR A 79 -2.30 3.76 0.62
N VAL A 80 -2.29 2.69 -0.15
CA VAL A 80 -1.63 2.60 -1.45
C VAL A 80 -2.60 2.13 -2.51
N ILE A 81 -2.29 2.43 -3.77
CA ILE A 81 -3.02 1.89 -4.91
C ILE A 81 -2.67 0.39 -5.01
N LYS A 82 -3.70 -0.45 -5.21
CA LYS A 82 -3.57 -1.88 -5.42
C LYS A 82 -3.24 -2.17 -6.87
N ASP A 83 -2.06 -1.74 -7.30
CA ASP A 83 -1.51 -2.10 -8.61
C ASP A 83 -0.29 -3.02 -8.45
N SER A 84 -0.01 -3.78 -9.50
CA SER A 84 1.04 -4.79 -9.49
C SER A 84 2.44 -4.21 -9.25
N GLU A 85 2.71 -2.97 -9.66
CA GLU A 85 4.03 -2.36 -9.45
C GLU A 85 4.19 -1.92 -8.00
N THR A 86 3.22 -1.17 -7.47
CA THR A 86 3.19 -0.70 -6.07
C THR A 86 3.27 -1.88 -5.11
N MET A 87 2.47 -2.92 -5.31
CA MET A 87 2.49 -4.10 -4.45
C MET A 87 3.81 -4.87 -4.57
N ARG A 88 4.34 -5.11 -5.78
CA ARG A 88 5.64 -5.78 -5.93
C ARG A 88 6.77 -5.01 -5.27
N ARG A 89 6.78 -3.68 -5.38
CA ARG A 89 7.77 -2.83 -4.72
C ARG A 89 7.69 -2.97 -3.20
N LEU A 90 6.47 -2.92 -2.65
CA LEU A 90 6.23 -3.06 -1.22
C LEU A 90 6.67 -4.44 -0.70
N LEU A 91 6.31 -5.52 -1.39
CA LEU A 91 6.68 -6.89 -1.03
C LEU A 91 8.18 -7.17 -1.20
N ARG A 92 8.87 -6.50 -2.13
CA ARG A 92 10.33 -6.55 -2.27
C ARG A 92 11.06 -5.87 -1.11
N GLU A 93 10.47 -4.83 -0.54
CA GLU A 93 11.04 -4.09 0.58
C GLU A 93 10.79 -4.83 1.91
N TYR A 94 9.57 -5.33 2.11
CA TYR A 94 9.15 -6.03 3.33
C TYR A 94 9.05 -7.54 3.09
N ARG A 95 10.21 -8.20 2.95
CA ARG A 95 10.31 -9.58 2.44
C ARG A 95 9.88 -10.67 3.43
N ARG A 96 9.83 -10.37 4.73
CA ARG A 96 9.48 -11.37 5.76
C ARG A 96 8.04 -11.22 6.19
N ALA A 97 7.16 -12.04 5.62
CA ALA A 97 5.79 -12.18 6.06
C ALA A 97 5.67 -13.21 7.19
N ARG A 98 4.83 -12.93 8.19
CA ARG A 98 4.42 -13.87 9.23
C ARG A 98 2.93 -13.67 9.55
N PRO A 99 2.19 -14.75 9.84
CA PRO A 99 0.84 -14.62 10.38
C PRO A 99 0.92 -13.96 11.76
N LEU A 100 0.08 -12.97 12.00
CA LEU A 100 -0.11 -12.37 13.32
C LEU A 100 -1.36 -12.95 13.99
N GLU A 101 -2.42 -13.10 13.21
CA GLU A 101 -3.70 -13.72 13.57
C GLU A 101 -4.31 -14.37 12.33
N GLU A 102 -5.47 -15.02 12.51
CA GLU A 102 -6.26 -15.52 11.39
C GLU A 102 -6.57 -14.37 10.41
N ASN A 103 -6.20 -14.55 9.14
CA ASN A 103 -6.34 -13.56 8.07
C ASN A 103 -5.60 -12.23 8.29
N VAL A 104 -4.59 -12.18 9.17
CA VAL A 104 -3.74 -10.98 9.34
C VAL A 104 -2.28 -11.35 9.22
N ALA A 105 -1.58 -10.66 8.32
CA ALA A 105 -0.15 -10.85 8.11
C ALA A 105 0.64 -9.60 8.51
N MET A 106 1.77 -9.83 9.19
CA MET A 106 2.79 -8.84 9.46
C MET A 106 3.96 -9.03 8.47
N MET A 107 4.44 -7.94 7.87
CA MET A 107 5.60 -7.95 6.98
C MET A 107 6.71 -7.04 7.49
N SER A 108 7.95 -7.53 7.50
CA SER A 108 9.12 -6.77 7.97
C SER A 108 10.27 -6.81 6.95
N ARG A 109 11.20 -5.85 7.05
CA ARG A 109 12.35 -5.74 6.13
C ARG A 109 13.40 -6.86 6.31
N GLY A 110 13.42 -7.57 7.44
CA GLY A 110 14.37 -8.65 7.71
C GLY A 110 15.29 -8.38 8.91
N THR A 111 16.36 -9.19 9.02
CA THR A 111 17.42 -9.08 10.04
C THR A 111 18.36 -7.90 9.79
N ASN A 112 19.16 -7.52 10.79
CA ASN A 112 20.05 -6.33 10.79
C ASN A 112 19.32 -4.98 10.80
N GLN A 113 18.18 -4.92 11.49
CA GLN A 113 17.42 -3.69 11.72
C GLN A 113 17.29 -3.43 13.22
N PRO A 114 17.07 -2.18 13.65
CA PRO A 114 16.82 -1.87 15.06
C PRO A 114 15.61 -2.64 15.61
N LEU A 115 15.63 -2.98 16.90
CA LEU A 115 14.49 -3.62 17.56
C LEU A 115 13.31 -2.64 17.62
N ASN A 116 12.10 -3.11 17.30
CA ASN A 116 10.91 -2.26 17.17
C ASN A 116 9.82 -2.59 18.18
N ARG A 117 9.35 -3.84 18.21
CA ARG A 117 8.26 -4.29 19.07
C ARG A 117 8.48 -5.73 19.53
N ALA A 118 8.20 -5.99 20.79
CA ALA A 118 8.11 -7.31 21.38
C ALA A 118 6.77 -7.94 21.03
N LEU A 119 6.80 -9.22 20.67
CA LEU A 119 5.62 -10.05 20.53
C LEU A 119 5.60 -11.02 21.71
N TYR A 120 4.56 -10.89 22.51
CA TYR A 120 4.28 -11.73 23.64
C TYR A 120 3.29 -12.83 23.24
N GLY A 121 3.52 -14.04 23.76
CA GLY A 121 2.60 -15.16 23.62
C GLY A 121 1.40 -15.04 24.57
N GLU A 122 0.59 -16.11 24.61
CA GLU A 122 -0.59 -16.21 25.49
C GLU A 122 -0.20 -16.16 26.97
N ASP A 123 0.91 -16.79 27.35
CA ASP A 123 1.43 -16.82 28.72
C ASP A 123 2.20 -15.55 29.12
N HIS A 124 2.12 -14.48 28.31
CA HIS A 124 2.89 -13.23 28.47
C HIS A 124 4.42 -13.37 28.34
N ASP A 125 4.91 -14.53 27.89
CA ASP A 125 6.32 -14.73 27.59
C ASP A 125 6.73 -14.06 26.28
N LEU A 126 7.96 -13.52 26.25
CA LEU A 126 8.53 -12.92 25.04
C LEU A 126 8.83 -14.01 24.01
N GLN A 127 7.98 -14.11 22.98
CA GLN A 127 8.17 -15.09 21.91
C GLN A 127 9.17 -14.61 20.86
N THR A 128 9.07 -13.35 20.45
CA THR A 128 9.96 -12.80 19.42
C THR A 128 10.00 -11.29 19.45
N VAL A 129 11.04 -10.70 18.84
CA VAL A 129 11.18 -9.25 18.67
C VAL A 129 11.17 -8.92 17.19
N ILE A 130 10.27 -8.01 16.82
CA ILE A 130 10.19 -7.47 15.47
C ILE A 130 11.33 -6.47 15.26
N THR A 131 12.02 -6.60 14.14
CA THR A 131 13.15 -5.74 13.77
C THR A 131 12.81 -4.86 12.58
N GLY A 132 13.16 -3.58 12.68
CA GLY A 132 12.91 -2.56 11.68
C GLY A 132 11.45 -2.16 11.59
N ASP A 133 11.16 -1.29 10.63
CA ASP A 133 9.78 -0.95 10.30
C ASP A 133 9.03 -2.18 9.81
N PHE A 134 7.75 -2.26 10.15
CA PHE A 134 6.90 -3.35 9.70
C PHE A 134 5.52 -2.87 9.29
N LEU A 135 4.86 -3.70 8.49
CA LEU A 135 3.54 -3.49 7.93
C LEU A 135 2.58 -4.54 8.45
N ILE A 136 1.30 -4.20 8.57
CA ILE A 136 0.22 -5.14 8.87
C ILE A 136 -0.85 -5.03 7.80
N PHE A 137 -1.22 -6.17 7.22
CA PHE A 137 -2.23 -6.30 6.17
C PHE A 137 -3.31 -7.29 6.56
N HIS A 138 -4.50 -7.13 5.98
CA HIS A 138 -5.45 -8.22 5.90
C HIS A 138 -4.97 -9.18 4.82
N ALA A 139 -4.78 -10.44 5.17
CA ALA A 139 -4.25 -11.48 4.30
C ALA A 139 -5.06 -12.76 4.47
N PRO A 140 -6.23 -12.85 3.82
CA PRO A 140 -7.06 -14.04 3.85
C PRO A 140 -6.30 -15.23 3.26
N TRP A 141 -6.25 -16.35 3.99
CA TRP A 141 -5.45 -17.51 3.61
C TRP A 141 -5.95 -18.19 2.32
N ASP A 142 -7.24 -18.03 2.01
CA ASP A 142 -7.95 -18.56 0.86
C ASP A 142 -7.75 -17.74 -0.41
N LYS A 143 -7.44 -16.44 -0.29
CA LYS A 143 -7.39 -15.50 -1.42
C LYS A 143 -6.02 -15.38 -2.08
N GLY A 144 -4.92 -15.63 -1.36
CA GLY A 144 -3.56 -15.53 -1.91
C GLY A 144 -3.13 -14.09 -2.28
N TYR A 145 -3.90 -13.07 -1.90
CA TYR A 145 -3.56 -11.65 -2.06
C TYR A 145 -3.89 -10.85 -0.81
N TYR A 146 -3.27 -9.67 -0.68
CA TYR A 146 -3.51 -8.75 0.43
C TYR A 146 -4.72 -7.85 0.16
N GLU A 147 -5.48 -7.59 1.22
CA GLU A 147 -6.65 -6.70 1.23
C GLU A 147 -6.47 -5.58 2.26
N SER A 148 -7.38 -4.61 2.22
CA SER A 148 -7.42 -3.55 3.24
C SER A 148 -7.73 -4.13 4.62
N LEU A 149 -7.05 -3.62 5.64
CA LEU A 149 -7.47 -3.86 7.03
C LEU A 149 -8.89 -3.31 7.25
N THR A 150 -9.70 -4.06 7.99
CA THR A 150 -11.01 -3.56 8.44
C THR A 150 -10.82 -2.46 9.50
N PRO A 151 -11.81 -1.56 9.69
CA PRO A 151 -11.74 -0.55 10.74
C PRO A 151 -11.45 -1.12 12.14
N GLU A 152 -12.00 -2.30 12.44
CA GLU A 152 -11.79 -3.02 13.70
C GLU A 152 -10.35 -3.49 13.84
N GLN A 153 -9.78 -4.06 12.78
CA GLN A 153 -8.38 -4.48 12.75
C GLN A 153 -7.43 -3.28 12.90
N ILE A 154 -7.70 -2.18 12.19
CA ILE A 154 -6.91 -0.94 12.30
C ILE A 154 -6.89 -0.48 13.76
N LYS A 155 -8.06 -0.34 14.39
CA LYS A 155 -8.16 0.10 15.78
C LYS A 155 -7.39 -0.84 16.73
N LYS A 156 -7.61 -2.15 16.61
CA LYS A 156 -6.95 -3.18 17.42
C LYS A 156 -5.42 -3.07 17.35
N TYR A 157 -4.86 -2.97 16.14
CA TYR A 157 -3.42 -2.92 15.97
C TYR A 157 -2.81 -1.55 16.26
N GLN A 158 -3.57 -0.47 16.08
CA GLN A 158 -3.17 0.85 16.56
C GLN A 158 -3.04 0.87 18.08
N GLU A 159 -4.01 0.31 18.81
CA GLU A 159 -3.96 0.20 20.27
C GLU A 159 -2.82 -0.72 20.72
N ARG A 160 -2.67 -1.90 20.09
CA ARG A 160 -1.60 -2.86 20.40
C ARG A 160 -0.20 -2.27 20.26
N PHE A 161 0.05 -1.49 19.20
CA PHE A 161 1.39 -0.94 18.90
C PHE A 161 1.54 0.55 19.22
N GLN A 162 0.55 1.15 19.91
CA GLN A 162 0.45 2.58 20.19
C GLN A 162 1.74 3.17 20.76
N TYR A 163 2.32 2.46 21.73
CA TYR A 163 3.50 2.93 22.44
C TYR A 163 4.78 2.32 21.84
N PRO A 164 5.76 3.16 21.48
CA PRO A 164 7.10 2.70 21.15
C PRO A 164 7.74 1.90 22.27
N GLU A 165 8.60 0.96 21.91
CA GLU A 165 9.39 0.17 22.86
C GLU A 165 10.88 0.43 22.68
N LYS A 166 11.61 0.44 23.79
CA LYS A 166 13.07 0.48 23.84
C LYS A 166 13.58 -0.84 24.39
N PHE A 167 14.69 -1.29 23.82
CA PHE A 167 15.33 -2.53 24.20
C PHE A 167 16.70 -2.20 24.79
N VAL A 168 16.90 -2.55 26.05
CA VAL A 168 18.14 -2.31 26.79
C VAL A 168 18.82 -3.66 26.99
N LYS A 169 20.04 -3.81 26.49
CA LYS A 169 20.84 -5.02 26.68
C LYS A 169 21.45 -5.01 28.08
N ASN A 170 21.12 -6.02 28.88
CA ASN A 170 21.63 -6.24 30.23
C ASN A 170 22.37 -7.59 30.25
N GLY A 171 23.66 -7.58 29.89
CA GLY A 171 24.43 -8.81 29.74
C GLY A 171 23.90 -9.66 28.57
N ASP A 172 23.47 -10.88 28.87
CA ASP A 172 22.89 -11.81 27.89
C ASP A 172 21.36 -11.65 27.72
N GLU A 173 20.72 -10.83 28.55
CA GLU A 173 19.27 -10.56 28.49
C GLU A 173 18.97 -9.17 27.90
N PHE A 174 17.71 -8.98 27.49
CA PHE A 174 17.19 -7.68 27.07
C PHE A 174 15.96 -7.29 27.90
N SER A 175 15.95 -6.07 28.43
CA SER A 175 14.75 -5.48 29.03
C SER A 175 13.99 -4.65 28.01
N VAL A 176 12.67 -4.87 27.95
CA VAL A 176 11.74 -4.12 27.08
C VAL A 176 11.08 -3.01 27.90
N ILE A 177 11.22 -1.76 27.46
CA ILE A 177 10.66 -0.59 28.13
C ILE A 177 9.67 0.09 27.20
N THR A 178 8.39 0.07 27.56
CA THR A 178 7.33 0.79 26.85
C THR A 178 7.43 2.30 27.12
N ILE A 179 7.56 3.09 26.06
CA ILE A 179 7.65 4.54 26.14
C ILE A 179 6.25 5.14 26.10
N LYS A 180 5.64 5.28 27.28
CA LYS A 180 4.41 6.06 27.43
C LYS A 180 4.77 7.54 27.38
N THR A 181 4.59 8.18 26.23
CA THR A 181 4.62 9.64 26.18
C THR A 181 3.37 10.13 26.91
N LYS A 182 3.55 10.82 28.05
CA LYS A 182 2.44 11.62 28.59
C LYS A 182 2.10 12.68 27.53
N PRO A 183 0.84 12.88 27.14
CA PRO A 183 0.50 14.01 26.29
C PRO A 183 0.99 15.27 27.00
N LYS A 184 1.84 16.08 26.34
CA LYS A 184 2.17 17.40 26.85
C LYS A 184 0.86 18.17 26.91
N ALA A 185 0.32 18.36 28.11
CA ALA A 185 -0.75 19.31 28.34
C ALA A 185 -0.24 20.65 27.79
N HIS A 186 -0.84 21.12 26.70
CA HIS A 186 -0.66 22.49 26.25
C HIS A 186 -1.33 23.35 27.31
N VAL A 187 -0.54 23.82 28.28
CA VAL A 187 -0.94 24.95 29.11
C VAL A 187 -0.90 26.16 28.18
N ARG A 188 -2.09 26.64 27.82
CA ARG A 188 -2.27 27.94 27.16
C ARG A 188 -2.05 29.06 28.18
#